data_AF-A0A5P2D0B7-F1
#
_entry.id   AF-A0A5P2D0B7-F1
#
_cell.length_a   1.000
_cell.length_b   1.000
_cell.length_c   1.000
_cell.angle_alpha   90.00
_cell.angle_beta   90.00
_cell.angle_gamma   90.00
#
_symmetry.space_group_name_H-M   'P 1'
#
loop_
_entity.id
_entity.type
_entity.pdbx_description
1 polymer ?
#
loop_
_entity_poly.entity_id
_entity_poly.type
_entity_poly.pdbx_seq_one_letter_code
_entity_poly.pdbx_strand_id
1 'polypeptide(L)'
;MQDTTTLEVDTDVHERLTALAAARGLTLPAYLAELTAAQENEAGLARAARAFDEAVRRSGFREGFERDFGPASGRAGSGSGSRAA
;
A
#
# COMPACT_ATOMS: atom_id res chain seq x y z
N MET A 1 24.54 -20.44 -5.85
CA MET A 1 24.74 -20.38 -4.39
C MET A 1 24.12 -19.07 -3.94
N GLN A 2 23.19 -19.09 -2.98
CA GLN A 2 22.63 -17.83 -2.48
C GLN A 2 23.61 -17.23 -1.48
N ASP A 3 23.81 -15.92 -1.55
CA ASP A 3 24.65 -15.21 -0.58
C ASP A 3 23.94 -15.24 0.77
N THR A 4 24.67 -15.67 1.81
CA THR A 4 24.15 -15.74 3.18
C THR A 4 25.00 -14.87 4.08
N THR A 5 24.36 -14.27 5.09
CA THR A 5 25.02 -13.45 6.11
C THR A 5 24.52 -13.90 7.47
N THR A 6 25.42 -13.96 8.45
CA THR A 6 25.11 -14.29 9.84
C THR A 6 24.84 -13.02 10.63
N LEU A 7 23.74 -13.03 11.40
CA LEU A 7 23.38 -11.94 12.31
C LEU A 7 23.38 -12.45 13.74
N GLU A 8 23.94 -11.68 14.65
CA GLU A 8 23.83 -11.95 16.09
C GLU A 8 22.46 -11.48 16.59
N VAL A 9 21.78 -12.34 17.34
CA VAL A 9 20.50 -12.08 17.98
C VAL A 9 20.48 -12.75 19.35
N ASP A 10 19.69 -12.21 20.26
CA ASP A 10 19.46 -12.87 21.55
C ASP A 10 18.91 -14.28 21.34
N THR A 11 19.35 -15.24 22.17
CA THR A 11 18.91 -16.65 22.08
C THR A 11 17.40 -16.77 22.17
N ASP A 12 16.76 -16.04 23.09
CA ASP A 12 15.30 -16.02 23.23
C ASP A 12 14.58 -15.48 21.99
N VAL A 13 15.19 -14.55 21.25
CA VAL A 13 14.65 -14.05 19.98
C VAL A 13 14.79 -15.12 18.91
N HIS A 14 15.97 -15.75 18.80
CA HIS A 14 16.22 -16.83 17.87
C HIS A 14 15.24 -18.00 18.05
N GLU A 15 15.01 -18.43 19.29
CA GLU A 15 14.08 -19.52 19.61
C GLU A 15 12.64 -19.17 19.23
N ARG A 16 12.18 -17.96 19.56
CA ARG A 16 10.84 -17.50 19.17
C ARG A 16 10.67 -17.43 17.66
N LEU A 17 11.65 -16.89 16.94
CA LEU A 17 11.61 -16.84 15.47
C LEU A 17 11.60 -18.25 14.86
N THR A 18 12.40 -19.17 15.41
CA THR A 18 12.44 -20.58 14.98
C THR A 18 11.11 -21.27 15.22
N ALA A 19 10.49 -21.08 16.38
CA ALA A 19 9.17 -21.63 16.69
C ALA A 19 8.09 -21.09 15.74
N LEU A 20 8.11 -19.79 15.44
CA LEU A 20 7.19 -19.16 14.48
C LEU A 20 7.39 -19.68 13.05
N ALA A 21 8.63 -19.87 12.62
CA ALA A 21 8.95 -20.46 11.32
C ALA A 21 8.43 -21.91 11.24
N ALA A 22 8.68 -22.72 12.27
CA ALA A 22 8.21 -24.10 12.36
C ALA A 22 6.68 -24.20 12.34
N ALA A 23 5.98 -23.32 13.06
CA ALA A 23 4.52 -23.25 13.06
C ALA A 23 3.93 -22.97 11.67
N ARG A 24 4.71 -22.36 10.76
CA ARG A 24 4.34 -22.10 9.36
C ARG A 24 4.91 -23.13 8.38
N GLY A 25 5.63 -24.15 8.85
CA GLY A 25 6.31 -25.13 8.00
C GLY A 25 7.46 -24.55 7.19
N LEU A 26 8.06 -23.44 7.65
CA LEU A 26 9.14 -22.75 6.97
C LEU A 26 10.48 -22.97 7.68
N THR A 27 11.56 -22.85 6.92
CA THR A 27 12.90 -22.67 7.51
C THR A 27 13.02 -21.24 8.07
N LEU A 28 13.90 -21.04 9.05
CA LEU A 28 14.10 -19.70 9.63
C LEU A 28 14.49 -18.64 8.56
N PRO A 29 15.40 -18.90 7.60
CA PRO A 29 15.69 -17.93 6.53
C PRO A 29 14.48 -17.62 5.65
N ALA A 30 13.68 -18.63 5.29
CA ALA A 30 12.47 -18.42 4.48
C ALA A 30 11.43 -17.58 5.25
N TYR A 31 11.26 -17.86 6.54
CA TYR A 31 10.39 -17.07 7.42
C TYR A 31 10.86 -15.61 7.53
N LEU A 32 12.16 -15.37 7.67
CA LEU A 32 12.71 -14.02 7.72
C LEU A 32 12.56 -13.25 6.40
N ALA A 33 12.65 -13.95 5.26
CA ALA A 33 12.40 -13.35 3.95
C ALA A 33 10.93 -12.91 3.81
N GLU A 34 9.98 -13.77 4.20
CA GLU A 34 8.55 -13.42 4.20
C GLU A 34 8.25 -12.28 5.19
N LEU A 35 8.83 -12.33 6.39
CA LEU A 35 8.64 -11.29 7.40
C LEU A 35 9.16 -9.94 6.89
N THR A 36 10.32 -9.93 6.24
CA THR A 36 10.89 -8.71 5.65
C THR A 36 9.96 -8.12 4.59
N ALA A 37 9.47 -8.94 3.66
CA ALA A 37 8.56 -8.49 2.61
C ALA A 37 7.26 -7.89 3.18
N ALA A 38 6.72 -8.51 4.24
CA ALA A 38 5.54 -7.98 4.93
C ALA A 38 5.82 -6.62 5.59
N GLN A 39 6.96 -6.49 6.28
CA GLN A 39 7.35 -5.24 6.95
C GLN A 39 7.63 -4.10 5.96
N GLU A 40 8.27 -4.40 4.82
CA GLU A 40 8.50 -3.43 3.75
C GLU A 40 7.17 -2.91 3.16
N ASN A 41 6.20 -3.80 2.99
CA ASN A 41 4.86 -3.46 2.51
C ASN A 41 4.15 -2.54 3.52
N GLU A 42 4.11 -2.92 4.80
CA GLU A 42 3.52 -2.10 5.86
C GLU A 42 4.16 -0.71 5.95
N ALA A 43 5.50 -0.64 5.88
CA ALA A 43 6.22 0.64 5.87
C ALA A 43 5.91 1.47 4.60
N GLY A 44 5.73 0.81 3.45
CA GLY A 44 5.27 1.43 2.21
C GLY A 44 3.89 2.05 2.36
N LEU A 45 2.92 1.28 2.87
CA LEU A 45 1.56 1.76 3.13
C LEU A 45 1.55 2.92 4.12
N ALA A 46 2.29 2.83 5.22
CA ALA A 46 2.35 3.89 6.22
C ALA A 46 2.93 5.20 5.65
N ARG A 47 3.87 5.12 4.72
CA ARG A 47 4.40 6.31 4.02
C ARG A 47 3.37 6.88 3.05
N ALA A 48 2.73 6.04 2.25
CA ALA A 48 1.70 6.46 1.30
C ALA A 48 0.50 7.11 2.00
N ALA A 49 0.05 6.53 3.12
CA ALA A 49 -1.05 7.06 3.92
C ALA A 49 -0.72 8.45 4.47
N ARG A 50 0.50 8.65 4.99
CA ARG A 50 0.94 9.97 5.46
C ARG A 50 1.00 11.00 4.34
N ALA A 51 1.56 10.63 3.18
CA ALA A 51 1.63 11.52 2.03
C ALA A 51 0.24 11.90 1.50
N PHE A 52 -0.69 10.94 1.49
CA PHE A 52 -2.08 11.18 1.11
C PHE A 52 -2.78 12.13 2.10
N ASP A 53 -2.66 11.88 3.39
CA ASP A 53 -3.21 12.71 4.46
C ASP A 53 -2.67 14.16 4.40
N GLU A 54 -1.38 14.32 4.13
CA GLU A 54 -0.78 15.63 3.86
C GLU A 54 -1.34 16.30 2.61
N ALA A 55 -1.57 15.55 1.53
CA ALA A 55 -2.09 16.09 0.28
C ALA A 55 -3.53 16.58 0.44
N VAL A 56 -4.41 15.80 1.08
CA VAL A 56 -5.82 16.17 1.27
C VAL A 56 -6.01 17.34 2.24
N ARG A 57 -5.07 17.58 3.16
CA ARG A 57 -5.07 18.76 4.04
C ARG A 57 -4.69 20.06 3.33
N ARG A 58 -4.14 20.01 2.12
CA ARG A 58 -3.80 21.22 1.35
C ARG A 58 -5.08 21.92 0.91
N SER A 59 -5.18 23.20 1.19
CA SER A 59 -6.28 24.05 0.71
C SER A 59 -6.39 23.99 -0.81
N GLY A 60 -7.59 23.79 -1.35
CA GLY A 60 -7.82 23.69 -2.79
C GLY A 60 -7.60 22.28 -3.38
N PHE A 61 -7.11 21.31 -2.60
CA PHE A 61 -6.90 19.95 -3.09
C PHE A 61 -8.22 19.27 -3.44
N ARG A 62 -9.22 19.37 -2.57
CA ARG A 62 -10.54 18.75 -2.78
C ARG A 62 -11.25 19.36 -3.99
N GLU A 63 -11.21 20.68 -4.10
CA GLU A 63 -11.82 21.42 -5.21
C GLU A 63 -11.11 21.14 -6.55
N GLY A 64 -9.77 21.02 -6.54
CA GLY A 64 -9.00 20.61 -7.71
C GLY A 64 -9.25 19.15 -8.11
N PHE A 65 -9.32 18.24 -7.13
CA PHE A 65 -9.60 16.83 -7.37
C PHE A 65 -11.02 16.62 -7.91
N GLU A 66 -12.03 17.31 -7.36
CA GLU A 66 -13.41 17.28 -7.87
C GLU A 66 -13.50 17.85 -9.29
N ARG A 67 -12.74 18.89 -9.63
CA ARG A 67 -12.68 19.42 -11.00
C ARG A 67 -12.08 18.41 -11.99
N ASP A 68 -11.00 17.74 -11.61
CA ASP A 68 -10.21 16.91 -12.53
C ASP A 68 -10.71 15.46 -12.59
N PHE A 69 -11.32 14.96 -11.50
CA PHE A 69 -11.75 13.56 -11.33
C PHE A 69 -13.20 13.39 -10.88
N GLY A 70 -13.95 14.48 -10.69
CA GLY A 70 -15.38 14.41 -10.36
C GLY A 70 -16.22 13.84 -11.50
N PRO A 71 -17.48 13.46 -11.22
CA PRO A 71 -18.37 12.91 -12.23
C PRO A 71 -18.54 13.90 -13.39
N ALA A 72 -18.55 13.41 -14.63
CA ALA A 72 -18.74 14.19 -15.85
C ALA A 72 -20.18 14.77 -16.00
N SER A 73 -20.90 14.97 -14.90
CA SER A 73 -22.24 15.55 -14.89
C SER A 73 -22.16 17.07 -15.02
N GLY A 74 -21.88 17.51 -16.23
CA GLY A 74 -21.92 18.92 -16.64
C GLY A 74 -21.96 19.14 -18.15
N ARG A 75 -21.81 18.09 -18.97
CA ARG A 75 -22.08 18.15 -20.41
C ARG A 75 -23.29 17.28 -20.76
N ALA A 76 -24.42 17.55 -20.12
CA ALA A 76 -25.70 17.14 -20.68
C ALA A 76 -25.88 17.89 -22.00
N GLY A 77 -26.05 17.14 -23.08
CA GLY A 77 -26.05 17.66 -24.43
C GLY A 77 -27.13 18.72 -24.66
N SER A 78 -26.70 19.91 -25.09
CA SER A 78 -27.54 20.80 -25.90
C SER A 78 -27.66 20.17 -27.29
N GLY A 79 -28.45 19.11 -27.38
CA GLY A 79 -28.85 18.44 -28.61
C GLY A 79 -30.32 18.76 -28.87
N SER A 80 -30.59 19.95 -29.40
CA SER A 80 -31.89 20.37 -29.89
C SER A 80 -32.34 19.46 -31.04
N GLY A 81 -32.93 18.31 -30.70
CA GLY A 81 -33.62 17.43 -31.64
C GLY A 81 -35.00 17.98 -31.97
N SER A 82 -35.05 18.91 -32.92
CA SER A 82 -36.29 19.31 -33.60
C SER A 82 -36.90 18.08 -34.29
N ARG A 83 -38.00 17.55 -33.75
CA ARG A 83 -38.88 16.62 -34.48
C ARG A 83 -39.95 17.45 -35.18
N ALA A 84 -39.75 17.64 -36.49
CA ALA A 84 -40.80 18.06 -37.40
C ALA A 84 -41.77 16.89 -37.64
N ALA A 85 -43.06 17.24 -37.69
CA ALA A 85 -44.22 16.38 -37.88
C ALA A 85 -44.41 15.96 -39.34
#